data_AF-A0A2C9LM35-F1
#
_entry.id   AF-A0A2C9LM35-F1
#
_cell.length_a   1.000
_cell.length_b   1.000
_cell.length_c   1.000
_cell.angle_alpha   90.00
_cell.angle_beta   90.00
_cell.angle_gamma   90.00
#
_symmetry.space_group_name_H-M   'P 1'
#
loop_
_entity.id
_entity.type
_entity.pdbx_description
1 polymer ?
#
loop_
_entity_poly.entity_id
_entity_poly.type
_entity_poly.pdbx_seq_one_letter_code
_entity_poly.pdbx_strand_id
1 'polypeptide(L)'
;MSRSISYFTDDEDMDIGKSIAEPVDRNTTLNEYNTKDQDDKETVQKTHKLETMVTTQAKDMKLLKHQLKQLVKQNERKSKLQAEMEQSFHFKFEAVMRELEAASNFMSHLQSQNESLSSQVIEMFKLGSTPDVTDRLHSVELSVTEHNTKLEELLLQERLTENSILIKVKEYLAQSGSFNDQTKWVKSFFAQLANDVKHVNESYGQVQKSLKVQEENLRSLEKRFEDSEKLKAKQLQDLETKAQPKYESANALKSQSESITANYKQINTDFKQLCLKFDKQKKETTDRLFQLSATNISTAAYIKEQIKKFGVMESKLATIDKKNNDVSSQVVQLLSRILHLETKETHEAFCVELGENLEIDVRKDQIFPFFNQRINLASSQSKNFDTNTGIYIAPCNGLYLVCLKLETLNDLKVIFNVCRKDKHNEDLAAFSKCLSKDIIGLDIVALDLNKDDQVYVRSNDNYLGLQLGANSSFSCVLLSKF
;
A
#
# COMPACT_ATOMS: atom_id res chain seq x y z
N MET A 1 22.96 42.85 -25.31
CA MET A 1 24.05 41.85 -25.24
C MET A 1 23.44 40.51 -24.88
N SER A 2 23.00 39.74 -25.88
CA SER A 2 22.31 38.47 -25.69
C SER A 2 23.20 37.37 -26.25
N ARG A 3 23.66 36.45 -25.40
CA ARG A 3 24.42 35.27 -25.79
C ARG A 3 23.45 34.18 -26.22
N SER A 4 23.56 33.80 -27.49
CA SER A 4 23.04 32.55 -28.03
C SER A 4 23.75 31.36 -27.38
N ILE A 5 22.99 30.33 -27.01
CA ILE A 5 23.52 29.00 -26.71
C ILE A 5 22.72 28.01 -27.54
N SER A 6 23.39 27.50 -28.58
CA SER A 6 23.09 26.25 -29.27
C SER A 6 23.77 25.10 -28.55
N TYR A 7 23.14 23.91 -28.56
CA TYR A 7 23.69 22.62 -29.02
C TYR A 7 23.19 21.36 -28.26
N PHE A 8 23.07 20.28 -29.05
CA PHE A 8 23.07 18.84 -28.77
C PHE A 8 21.81 18.23 -28.09
N THR A 9 21.31 17.06 -28.49
CA THR A 9 22.03 15.83 -28.91
C THR A 9 21.36 15.02 -30.03
N ASP A 10 22.24 14.35 -30.78
CA ASP A 10 22.02 13.13 -31.56
C ASP A 10 21.51 11.95 -30.69
N ASP A 11 20.97 10.94 -31.39
CA ASP A 11 20.92 9.49 -31.09
C ASP A 11 19.61 8.94 -31.70
N GLU A 12 19.51 7.81 -32.39
CA GLU A 12 20.44 6.81 -32.89
C GLU A 12 19.54 5.92 -33.79
N ASP A 13 19.85 5.76 -35.07
CA ASP A 13 19.14 4.82 -35.94
C ASP A 13 19.53 3.39 -35.55
N MET A 14 18.62 2.68 -34.86
CA MET A 14 18.80 1.27 -34.55
C MET A 14 18.14 0.41 -35.63
N ASP A 15 18.98 -0.04 -36.55
CA ASP A 15 18.74 -1.06 -37.57
C ASP A 15 18.37 -2.40 -36.91
N ILE A 16 17.18 -2.93 -37.17
CA ILE A 16 16.78 -4.27 -36.73
C ILE A 16 16.86 -5.20 -37.94
N GLY A 17 18.02 -5.87 -38.01
CA GLY A 17 18.28 -6.99 -38.89
C GLY A 17 17.22 -8.09 -38.73
N LYS A 18 16.70 -8.52 -39.89
CA LYS A 18 15.96 -9.77 -40.06
C LYS A 18 16.89 -10.94 -39.69
N SER A 19 16.55 -11.69 -38.64
CA SER A 19 17.07 -13.03 -38.44
C SER A 19 15.91 -14.02 -38.49
N ILE A 20 15.85 -14.73 -39.60
CA ILE A 20 15.04 -15.93 -39.84
C ILE A 20 15.72 -17.05 -39.06
N ALA A 21 15.00 -17.70 -38.15
CA ALA A 21 15.39 -19.00 -37.61
C ALA A 21 14.13 -19.85 -37.51
N GLU A 22 14.03 -20.81 -38.44
CA GLU A 22 13.13 -21.95 -38.39
C GLU A 22 13.42 -22.81 -37.15
N PRO A 23 12.41 -23.44 -36.54
CA PRO A 23 12.58 -24.70 -35.87
C PRO A 23 12.08 -25.83 -36.78
N VAL A 24 13.06 -26.64 -37.16
CA VAL A 24 13.00 -27.92 -37.85
C VAL A 24 12.12 -28.92 -37.10
N ASP A 25 11.17 -29.51 -37.84
CA ASP A 25 10.49 -30.75 -37.48
C ASP A 25 11.50 -31.88 -37.25
N ARG A 26 11.55 -32.42 -36.03
CA ARG A 26 12.11 -33.75 -35.76
C ARG A 26 11.18 -34.56 -34.88
N ASN A 27 10.38 -35.38 -35.57
CA ASN A 27 9.84 -36.62 -35.04
C ASN A 27 10.98 -37.52 -34.58
N THR A 28 10.96 -37.97 -33.32
CA THR A 28 11.64 -39.19 -32.92
C THR A 28 10.80 -39.89 -31.86
N THR A 29 10.20 -40.99 -32.29
CA THR A 29 9.54 -42.02 -31.51
C THR A 29 10.56 -42.73 -30.62
N LEU A 30 10.30 -42.86 -29.32
CA LEU A 30 10.72 -44.04 -28.56
C LEU A 30 9.87 -44.21 -27.29
N ASN A 31 9.40 -45.44 -27.15
CA ASN A 31 8.46 -45.95 -26.17
C ASN A 31 9.15 -46.33 -24.86
N GLU A 32 8.31 -46.36 -23.80
CA GLU A 32 8.40 -47.17 -22.57
C GLU A 32 9.46 -46.80 -21.53
N TYR A 33 9.01 -46.27 -20.37
CA TYR A 33 8.81 -47.05 -19.15
C TYR A 33 8.02 -46.26 -18.08
N ASN A 34 6.86 -46.83 -17.72
CA ASN A 34 6.17 -46.84 -16.44
C ASN A 34 6.39 -45.78 -15.33
N THR A 35 5.23 -45.23 -14.94
CA THR A 35 4.76 -44.93 -13.58
C THR A 35 5.44 -43.81 -12.80
N LYS A 36 5.01 -42.56 -13.06
CA LYS A 36 4.71 -41.47 -12.09
C LYS A 36 4.49 -40.16 -12.87
N ASP A 37 3.38 -40.07 -13.61
CA ASP A 37 3.30 -39.05 -14.68
C ASP A 37 1.90 -38.43 -14.82
N GLN A 38 1.36 -37.95 -13.69
CA GLN A 38 0.09 -37.20 -13.66
C GLN A 38 0.29 -35.74 -13.23
N ASP A 39 1.36 -35.42 -12.48
CA ASP A 39 1.72 -34.02 -12.11
C ASP A 39 2.55 -33.30 -13.19
N ASP A 40 3.34 -34.00 -14.00
CA ASP A 40 4.17 -33.37 -15.04
C ASP A 40 3.36 -32.94 -16.27
N LYS A 41 2.26 -33.63 -16.60
CA LYS A 41 1.34 -33.22 -17.67
C LYS A 41 0.64 -31.88 -17.36
N GLU A 42 0.27 -31.66 -16.09
CA GLU A 42 -0.37 -30.40 -15.69
C GLU A 42 0.65 -29.24 -15.73
N THR A 43 1.91 -29.52 -15.44
CA THR A 43 3.00 -28.54 -15.44
C THR A 43 3.39 -28.12 -16.85
N VAL A 44 3.42 -29.06 -17.81
CA VAL A 44 3.64 -28.77 -19.24
C VAL A 44 2.45 -27.99 -19.84
N GLN A 45 1.22 -28.30 -19.41
CA GLN A 45 0.04 -27.59 -19.90
C GLN A 45 -0.06 -26.15 -19.33
N LYS A 46 0.35 -25.95 -18.07
CA LYS A 46 0.43 -24.63 -17.43
C LYS A 46 1.52 -23.75 -18.06
N THR A 47 2.69 -24.31 -18.37
CA THR A 47 3.78 -23.57 -19.03
C THR A 47 3.41 -23.15 -20.44
N HIS A 48 2.76 -24.02 -21.23
CA HIS A 48 2.29 -23.65 -22.57
C HIS A 48 1.19 -22.58 -22.54
N LYS A 49 0.28 -22.63 -21.54
CA LYS A 49 -0.71 -21.57 -21.32
C LYS A 49 -0.07 -20.24 -20.92
N LEU A 50 1.02 -20.28 -20.15
CA LEU A 50 1.77 -19.08 -19.77
C LEU A 50 2.49 -18.46 -20.97
N GLU A 51 3.11 -19.26 -21.83
CA GLU A 51 3.75 -18.77 -23.06
C GLU A 51 2.75 -18.16 -24.03
N THR A 52 1.58 -18.77 -24.20
CA THR A 52 0.51 -18.21 -25.04
C THR A 52 -0.04 -16.89 -24.47
N MET A 53 -0.14 -16.75 -23.14
CA MET A 53 -0.48 -15.48 -22.50
C MET A 53 0.62 -14.42 -22.68
N VAL A 54 1.88 -14.77 -22.50
CA VAL A 54 3.03 -13.85 -22.64
C VAL A 54 3.15 -13.37 -24.09
N THR A 55 2.99 -14.27 -25.06
CA THR A 55 3.03 -13.92 -26.49
C THR A 55 1.82 -13.06 -26.90
N THR A 56 0.64 -13.30 -26.33
CA THR A 56 -0.54 -12.45 -26.54
C THR A 56 -0.33 -11.06 -25.95
N GLN A 57 0.13 -10.95 -24.70
CA GLN A 57 0.46 -9.67 -24.08
C GLN A 57 1.55 -8.90 -24.83
N ALA A 58 2.56 -9.60 -25.37
CA ALA A 58 3.58 -8.97 -26.20
C ALA A 58 3.02 -8.40 -27.52
N LYS A 59 2.02 -9.07 -28.13
CA LYS A 59 1.30 -8.56 -29.31
C LYS A 59 0.46 -7.35 -28.95
N ASP A 60 -0.28 -7.39 -27.84
CA ASP A 60 -1.10 -6.27 -27.39
C ASP A 60 -0.25 -5.04 -27.05
N MET A 61 0.91 -5.25 -26.41
CA MET A 61 1.84 -4.18 -26.08
C MET A 61 2.47 -3.55 -27.33
N LYS A 62 2.76 -4.35 -28.36
CA LYS A 62 3.19 -3.83 -29.68
C LYS A 62 2.09 -3.03 -30.36
N LEU A 63 0.84 -3.49 -30.28
CA LEU A 63 -0.32 -2.77 -30.83
C LEU A 63 -0.55 -1.43 -30.13
N LEU A 64 -0.52 -1.42 -28.79
CA LEU A 64 -0.62 -0.20 -27.97
C LEU A 64 0.51 0.79 -28.29
N LYS A 65 1.76 0.31 -28.41
CA LYS A 65 2.90 1.15 -28.82
C LYS A 65 2.68 1.77 -30.20
N HIS A 66 2.11 1.01 -31.14
CA HIS A 66 1.78 1.51 -32.47
C HIS A 66 0.66 2.57 -32.42
N GLN A 67 -0.42 2.32 -31.69
CA GLN A 67 -1.53 3.27 -31.50
C GLN A 67 -1.05 4.57 -30.84
N LEU A 68 -0.19 4.48 -29.82
CA LEU A 68 0.39 5.64 -29.16
C LEU A 68 1.24 6.46 -30.14
N LYS A 69 2.07 5.81 -30.97
CA LYS A 69 2.86 6.48 -32.00
C LYS A 69 1.98 7.20 -33.04
N GLN A 70 0.83 6.63 -33.41
CA GLN A 70 -0.13 7.28 -34.30
C GLN A 70 -0.80 8.50 -33.63
N LEU A 71 -1.20 8.40 -32.36
CA LEU A 71 -1.79 9.50 -31.61
C LEU A 71 -0.81 10.67 -31.45
N VAL A 72 0.46 10.40 -31.14
CA VAL A 72 1.52 11.42 -31.06
C VAL A 72 1.65 12.16 -32.41
N LYS A 73 1.73 11.42 -33.53
CA LYS A 73 1.78 12.04 -34.87
C LYS A 73 0.54 12.86 -35.20
N GLN A 74 -0.66 12.41 -34.80
CA GLN A 74 -1.88 13.20 -35.00
C GLN A 74 -1.87 14.47 -34.15
N ASN A 75 -1.37 14.40 -32.91
CA ASN A 75 -1.31 15.55 -32.02
C ASN A 75 -0.28 16.59 -32.50
N GLU A 76 0.88 16.15 -32.98
CA GLU A 76 1.89 17.02 -33.61
C GLU A 76 1.30 17.75 -34.82
N ARG A 77 0.53 17.05 -35.67
CA ARG A 77 -0.15 17.68 -36.82
C ARG A 77 -1.18 18.71 -36.37
N LYS A 78 -1.98 18.42 -35.35
CA LYS A 78 -2.95 19.37 -34.79
C LYS A 78 -2.27 20.59 -34.19
N SER A 79 -1.16 20.39 -33.47
CA SER A 79 -0.37 21.48 -32.88
C SER A 79 0.23 22.38 -33.95
N LYS A 80 0.77 21.83 -35.05
CA LYS A 80 1.24 22.63 -36.19
C LYS A 80 0.11 23.43 -36.83
N LEU A 81 -1.05 22.80 -37.08
CA LEU A 81 -2.20 23.47 -37.68
C LEU A 81 -2.72 24.60 -36.78
N GLN A 82 -2.70 24.40 -35.46
CA GLN A 82 -3.08 25.43 -34.49
C GLN A 82 -2.09 26.60 -34.50
N ALA A 83 -0.78 26.34 -34.52
CA ALA A 83 0.23 27.39 -34.61
C ALA A 83 0.12 28.22 -35.90
N GLU A 84 -0.12 27.57 -37.04
CA GLU A 84 -0.36 28.25 -38.33
C GLU A 84 -1.63 29.11 -38.29
N MET A 85 -2.69 28.62 -37.66
CA MET A 85 -3.95 29.34 -37.48
C MET A 85 -3.78 30.54 -36.55
N GLU A 86 -3.10 30.39 -35.41
CA GLU A 86 -2.78 31.49 -34.49
C GLU A 86 -1.92 32.56 -35.17
N GLN A 87 -0.94 32.15 -35.96
CA GLN A 87 -0.11 33.06 -36.75
C GLN A 87 -0.95 33.80 -37.80
N SER A 88 -1.85 33.12 -38.49
CA SER A 88 -2.79 33.72 -39.45
C SER A 88 -3.72 34.74 -38.78
N PHE A 89 -4.26 34.41 -37.59
CA PHE A 89 -5.08 35.33 -36.80
C PHE A 89 -4.28 36.56 -36.36
N HIS A 90 -3.03 36.37 -35.93
CA HIS A 90 -2.16 37.47 -35.56
C HIS A 90 -1.90 38.43 -36.73
N PHE A 91 -1.61 37.90 -37.92
CA PHE A 91 -1.45 38.73 -39.13
C PHE A 91 -2.72 39.48 -39.52
N LYS A 92 -3.89 38.83 -39.43
CA LYS A 92 -5.18 39.49 -39.70
C LYS A 92 -5.50 40.57 -38.67
N PHE A 93 -5.22 40.30 -37.39
CA PHE A 93 -5.39 41.26 -36.32
C PHE A 93 -4.49 42.49 -36.52
N GLU A 94 -3.21 42.29 -36.84
CA GLU A 94 -2.31 43.39 -37.20
C GLU A 94 -2.81 44.21 -38.39
N ALA A 95 -3.34 43.55 -39.43
CA ALA A 95 -3.88 44.25 -40.59
C ALA A 95 -5.07 45.13 -40.21
N VAL A 96 -6.00 44.62 -39.38
CA VAL A 96 -7.12 45.40 -38.84
C VAL A 96 -6.63 46.56 -37.99
N MET A 97 -5.64 46.34 -37.12
CA MET A 97 -5.08 47.41 -36.29
C MET A 97 -4.44 48.52 -37.14
N ARG A 98 -3.73 48.17 -38.21
CA ARG A 98 -3.17 49.15 -39.16
C ARG A 98 -4.26 49.93 -39.89
N GLU A 99 -5.34 49.27 -40.32
CA GLU A 99 -6.49 49.96 -40.92
C GLU A 99 -7.18 50.89 -39.92
N LEU A 100 -7.33 50.46 -38.66
CA LEU A 100 -7.94 51.27 -37.61
C LEU A 100 -7.08 52.49 -37.28
N GLU A 101 -5.76 52.33 -37.24
CA GLU A 101 -4.80 53.41 -37.07
C GLU A 101 -4.82 54.37 -38.27
N ALA A 102 -4.89 53.85 -39.50
CA ALA A 102 -5.06 54.66 -40.71
C ALA A 102 -6.38 55.45 -40.69
N ALA A 103 -7.48 54.82 -40.27
CA ALA A 103 -8.78 55.48 -40.12
C ALA A 103 -8.75 56.54 -39.01
N SER A 104 -8.08 56.26 -37.88
CA SER A 104 -7.90 57.22 -36.78
C SER A 104 -7.08 58.43 -37.23
N ASN A 105 -5.97 58.20 -37.95
CA ASN A 105 -5.16 59.26 -38.53
C ASN A 105 -5.95 60.08 -39.56
N PHE A 106 -6.78 59.43 -40.38
CA PHE A 106 -7.68 60.11 -41.30
C PHE A 106 -8.72 60.99 -40.58
N MET A 107 -9.35 60.47 -39.52
CA MET A 107 -10.30 61.23 -38.71
C MET A 107 -9.64 62.40 -37.99
N SER A 108 -8.42 62.22 -37.48
CA SER A 108 -7.63 63.30 -36.90
C SER A 108 -7.28 64.36 -37.94
N HIS A 109 -6.93 63.97 -39.17
CA HIS A 109 -6.72 64.90 -40.27
C HIS A 109 -8.00 65.66 -40.64
N LEU A 110 -9.15 64.98 -40.73
CA LEU A 110 -10.45 65.64 -40.96
C LEU A 110 -10.80 66.59 -39.82
N GLN A 111 -10.53 66.22 -38.58
CA GLN A 111 -10.75 67.10 -37.43
C GLN A 111 -9.85 68.33 -37.51
N SER A 112 -8.57 68.16 -37.83
CA SER A 112 -7.63 69.27 -38.04
C SER A 112 -8.06 70.17 -39.21
N GLN A 113 -8.53 69.59 -40.31
CA GLN A 113 -9.11 70.37 -41.43
C GLN A 113 -10.37 71.11 -41.00
N ASN A 114 -11.24 70.48 -40.21
CA ASN A 114 -12.47 71.11 -39.70
C ASN A 114 -12.16 72.22 -38.70
N GLU A 115 -11.15 72.06 -37.85
CA GLU A 115 -10.63 73.10 -36.96
C GLU A 115 -9.99 74.25 -37.74
N SER A 116 -9.27 73.95 -38.84
CA SER A 116 -8.72 74.96 -39.76
C SER A 116 -9.82 75.71 -40.51
N LEU A 117 -10.85 75.01 -41.00
CA LEU A 117 -12.03 75.60 -41.65
C LEU A 117 -12.85 76.40 -40.65
N SER A 118 -13.05 75.89 -39.44
CA SER A 118 -13.70 76.62 -38.36
C SER A 118 -12.90 77.86 -37.99
N SER A 119 -11.57 77.77 -37.92
CA SER A 119 -10.70 78.93 -37.70
C SER A 119 -10.79 79.93 -38.85
N GLN A 120 -10.79 79.48 -40.12
CA GLN A 120 -11.01 80.35 -41.29
C GLN A 120 -12.40 80.98 -41.31
N VAL A 121 -13.46 80.26 -40.91
CA VAL A 121 -14.82 80.79 -40.82
C VAL A 121 -14.93 81.77 -39.67
N ILE A 122 -14.30 81.50 -38.53
CA ILE A 122 -14.18 82.44 -37.41
C ILE A 122 -13.35 83.66 -37.82
N GLU A 123 -12.31 83.49 -38.64
CA GLU A 123 -11.51 84.59 -39.19
C GLU A 123 -12.30 85.40 -40.23
N MET A 124 -13.10 84.76 -41.08
CA MET A 124 -14.07 85.42 -41.97
C MET A 124 -15.18 86.14 -41.18
N PHE A 125 -15.62 85.60 -40.04
CA PHE A 125 -16.57 86.27 -39.14
C PHE A 125 -15.92 87.40 -38.33
N LYS A 126 -14.64 87.28 -37.98
CA LYS A 126 -13.83 88.38 -37.40
C LYS A 126 -13.47 89.45 -38.44
N LEU A 127 -13.45 89.11 -39.73
CA LEU A 127 -13.42 90.03 -40.87
C LEU A 127 -14.82 90.57 -41.26
N GLY A 128 -15.88 90.07 -40.62
CA GLY A 128 -17.28 90.36 -40.93
C GLY A 128 -18.04 91.12 -39.84
N SER A 129 -17.35 91.72 -38.86
CA SER A 129 -17.96 92.61 -37.85
C SER A 129 -16.95 93.65 -37.34
N THR A 130 -16.74 94.67 -38.19
CA THR A 130 -16.56 96.12 -37.94
C THR A 130 -15.43 96.60 -37.00
N PRO A 131 -14.77 97.78 -37.19
CA PRO A 131 -14.98 98.90 -38.14
C PRO A 131 -13.69 99.41 -38.84
N ASP A 132 -13.68 99.58 -40.17
CA ASP A 132 -12.65 100.39 -40.85
C ASP A 132 -13.23 101.16 -42.05
N VAL A 133 -14.21 102.01 -41.75
CA VAL A 133 -14.59 103.16 -42.61
C VAL A 133 -14.71 104.40 -41.73
N THR A 134 -13.81 104.53 -40.75
CA THR A 134 -13.68 105.73 -39.90
C THR A 134 -12.46 106.57 -40.28
N ASP A 135 -11.54 106.05 -41.10
CA ASP A 135 -10.42 106.81 -41.71
C ASP A 135 -10.64 107.19 -43.19
N ARG A 136 -11.85 107.00 -43.72
CA ARG A 136 -12.30 107.62 -44.99
C ARG A 136 -13.47 108.59 -44.81
N LEU A 137 -13.73 108.98 -43.56
CA LEU A 137 -14.70 110.01 -43.13
C LEU A 137 -14.07 111.40 -42.98
N HIS A 138 -13.09 111.72 -43.85
CA HIS A 138 -12.65 113.08 -44.15
C HIS A 138 -12.64 113.40 -45.66
N SER A 139 -13.27 112.53 -46.47
CA SER A 139 -13.34 112.66 -47.93
C SER A 139 -14.75 112.43 -48.50
N VAL A 140 -15.79 112.43 -47.66
CA VAL A 140 -17.21 112.33 -48.06
C VAL A 140 -18.06 113.32 -47.24
N GLU A 141 -17.48 114.48 -46.92
CA GLU A 141 -18.18 115.67 -46.40
C GLU A 141 -18.10 116.82 -47.42
N LEU A 142 -18.00 116.45 -48.71
CA LEU A 142 -17.90 117.35 -49.87
C LEU A 142 -18.74 116.85 -51.06
N SER A 143 -19.71 115.95 -50.81
CA SER A 143 -20.57 115.34 -51.84
C SER A 143 -22.05 115.25 -51.41
N VAL A 144 -22.48 116.11 -50.48
CA VAL A 144 -23.89 116.23 -50.02
C VAL A 144 -24.48 117.60 -50.40
N THR A 145 -23.66 118.57 -50.80
CA THR A 145 -24.10 119.81 -51.45
C THR A 145 -24.35 119.65 -52.95
N GLU A 146 -23.79 118.61 -53.59
CA GLU A 146 -23.91 118.33 -55.03
C GLU A 146 -25.13 117.44 -55.38
N HIS A 147 -25.77 116.82 -54.38
CA HIS A 147 -27.00 116.05 -54.56
C HIS A 147 -28.29 116.85 -54.28
N ASN A 148 -28.18 118.06 -53.72
CA ASN A 148 -29.33 118.98 -53.56
C ASN A 148 -29.56 119.85 -54.80
N THR A 149 -28.51 120.16 -55.56
CA THR A 149 -28.62 120.83 -56.87
C THR A 149 -29.19 119.93 -57.96
N LYS A 150 -29.02 118.61 -57.86
CA LYS A 150 -29.56 117.62 -58.82
C LYS A 150 -31.04 117.29 -58.63
N LEU A 151 -31.62 117.68 -57.49
CA LEU A 151 -33.06 117.54 -57.20
C LEU A 151 -33.86 118.75 -57.73
N GLU A 152 -33.28 119.95 -57.71
CA GLU A 152 -33.86 121.13 -58.40
C GLU A 152 -33.76 121.02 -59.92
N GLU A 153 -32.72 120.35 -60.45
CA GLU A 153 -32.57 120.08 -61.89
C GLU A 153 -33.62 119.06 -62.41
N LEU A 154 -34.02 118.09 -61.59
CA LEU A 154 -35.09 117.12 -61.92
C LEU A 154 -36.50 117.73 -61.82
N LEU A 155 -36.73 118.70 -60.93
CA LEU A 155 -37.99 119.46 -60.87
C LEU A 155 -38.13 120.48 -62.03
N LEU A 156 -37.00 120.98 -62.57
CA LEU A 156 -36.99 121.77 -63.80
C LEU A 156 -37.20 120.89 -65.05
N GLN A 157 -36.69 119.65 -65.04
CA GLN A 157 -36.90 118.65 -66.08
C GLN A 157 -38.35 118.16 -66.11
N GLU A 158 -39.01 118.03 -64.95
CA GLU A 158 -40.44 117.69 -64.82
C GLU A 158 -41.36 118.76 -65.42
N ARG A 159 -41.07 120.06 -65.23
CA ARG A 159 -41.79 121.16 -65.91
C ARG A 159 -41.55 121.21 -67.42
N LEU A 160 -40.40 120.73 -67.89
CA LEU A 160 -40.08 120.64 -69.32
C LEU A 160 -40.71 119.40 -69.98
N THR A 161 -40.86 118.28 -69.26
CA THR A 161 -41.64 117.12 -69.73
C THR A 161 -43.15 117.35 -69.65
N GLU A 162 -43.67 118.06 -68.65
CA GLU A 162 -45.08 118.47 -68.63
C GLU A 162 -45.42 119.42 -69.79
N ASN A 163 -44.57 120.40 -70.10
CA ASN A 163 -44.76 121.26 -71.29
C ASN A 163 -44.58 120.49 -72.61
N SER A 164 -43.64 119.53 -72.69
CA SER A 164 -43.49 118.64 -73.85
C SER A 164 -44.69 117.70 -74.04
N ILE A 165 -45.31 117.22 -72.95
CA ILE A 165 -46.51 116.37 -73.00
C ILE A 165 -47.72 117.22 -73.36
N LEU A 166 -47.84 118.45 -72.85
CA LEU A 166 -48.94 119.37 -73.22
C LEU A 166 -48.86 119.85 -74.68
N ILE A 167 -47.65 120.05 -75.21
CA ILE A 167 -47.40 120.35 -76.64
C ILE A 167 -47.72 119.12 -77.50
N LYS A 168 -47.25 117.92 -77.12
CA LYS A 168 -47.60 116.69 -77.85
C LYS A 168 -49.09 116.36 -77.79
N VAL A 169 -49.77 116.59 -76.67
CA VAL A 169 -51.23 116.40 -76.56
C VAL A 169 -51.98 117.44 -77.41
N LYS A 170 -51.48 118.67 -77.54
CA LYS A 170 -52.03 119.67 -78.50
C LYS A 170 -51.73 119.33 -79.97
N GLU A 171 -50.58 118.72 -80.29
CA GLU A 171 -50.26 118.19 -81.62
C GLU A 171 -51.09 116.94 -81.97
N TYR A 172 -51.34 116.04 -81.00
CA TYR A 172 -52.20 114.86 -81.16
C TYR A 172 -53.69 115.22 -81.25
N LEU A 173 -54.14 116.30 -80.60
CA LEU A 173 -55.50 116.85 -80.77
C LEU A 173 -55.68 117.61 -82.09
N ALA A 174 -54.60 118.11 -82.71
CA ALA A 174 -54.61 118.71 -84.05
C ALA A 174 -54.49 117.68 -85.20
N GLN A 175 -54.16 116.42 -84.89
CA GLN A 175 -54.16 115.28 -85.82
C GLN A 175 -55.38 114.35 -85.61
N SER A 176 -56.54 114.94 -85.32
CA SER A 176 -57.83 114.27 -85.15
C SER A 176 -58.39 113.74 -86.49
N GLY A 177 -57.65 112.83 -87.13
CA GLY A 177 -58.03 112.13 -88.35
C GLY A 177 -57.78 110.61 -88.31
N SER A 178 -57.13 110.06 -87.27
CA SER A 178 -56.74 108.64 -87.24
C SER A 178 -56.98 107.93 -85.89
N PHE A 179 -58.21 107.99 -85.38
CA PHE A 179 -58.62 107.28 -84.15
C PHE A 179 -59.08 105.83 -84.37
N ASN A 180 -59.26 105.40 -85.63
CA ASN A 180 -59.84 104.08 -85.93
C ASN A 180 -58.82 102.94 -85.82
N ASP A 181 -57.55 103.18 -86.16
CA ASP A 181 -56.51 102.15 -86.14
C ASP A 181 -55.92 101.90 -84.74
N GLN A 182 -55.80 102.94 -83.91
CA GLN A 182 -55.41 102.79 -82.49
C GLN A 182 -56.45 101.98 -81.70
N THR A 183 -57.74 102.18 -81.95
CA THR A 183 -58.81 101.43 -81.27
C THR A 183 -58.77 99.94 -81.63
N LYS A 184 -58.41 99.59 -82.88
CA LYS A 184 -58.21 98.19 -83.28
C LYS A 184 -56.98 97.56 -82.62
N TRP A 185 -55.87 98.27 -82.57
CA TRP A 185 -54.64 97.79 -81.95
C TRP A 185 -54.81 97.52 -80.44
N VAL A 186 -55.46 98.43 -79.72
CA VAL A 186 -55.74 98.26 -78.29
C VAL A 186 -56.65 97.04 -78.05
N LYS A 187 -57.68 96.84 -78.88
CA LYS A 187 -58.54 95.65 -78.79
C LYS A 187 -57.79 94.34 -79.05
N SER A 188 -56.89 94.30 -80.05
CA SER A 188 -56.06 93.11 -80.29
C SER A 188 -55.09 92.85 -79.15
N PHE A 189 -54.51 93.90 -78.57
CA PHE A 189 -53.59 93.78 -77.43
C PHE A 189 -54.29 93.22 -76.19
N PHE A 190 -55.48 93.73 -75.84
CA PHE A 190 -56.24 93.19 -74.71
C PHE A 190 -56.73 91.76 -74.95
N ALA A 191 -57.09 91.40 -76.18
CA ALA A 191 -57.44 90.02 -76.51
C ALA A 191 -56.24 89.07 -76.35
N GLN A 192 -55.05 89.52 -76.75
CA GLN A 192 -53.81 88.76 -76.56
C GLN A 192 -53.43 88.65 -75.08
N LEU A 193 -53.51 89.74 -74.32
CA LEU A 193 -53.28 89.73 -72.87
C LEU A 193 -54.26 88.80 -72.14
N ALA A 194 -55.54 88.77 -72.54
CA ALA A 194 -56.51 87.84 -71.97
C ALA A 194 -56.15 86.37 -72.24
N ASN A 195 -55.64 86.06 -73.44
CA ASN A 195 -55.12 84.73 -73.76
C ASN A 195 -53.86 84.39 -72.97
N ASP A 196 -52.94 85.34 -72.82
CA ASP A 196 -51.71 85.14 -72.04
C ASP A 196 -52.03 84.89 -70.56
N VAL A 197 -52.96 85.66 -69.98
CA VAL A 197 -53.45 85.45 -68.60
C VAL A 197 -54.12 84.08 -68.47
N LYS A 198 -54.91 83.65 -69.46
CA LYS A 198 -55.51 82.31 -69.47
C LYS A 198 -54.44 81.22 -69.48
N HIS A 199 -53.41 81.36 -70.32
CA HIS A 199 -52.31 80.40 -70.42
C HIS A 199 -51.47 80.36 -69.12
N VAL A 200 -51.20 81.51 -68.51
CA VAL A 200 -50.52 81.59 -67.19
C VAL A 200 -51.36 80.90 -66.12
N ASN A 201 -52.67 81.08 -66.12
CA ASN A 201 -53.56 80.45 -65.13
C ASN A 201 -53.64 78.92 -65.33
N GLU A 202 -53.70 78.44 -66.57
CA GLU A 202 -53.62 77.01 -66.89
C GLU A 202 -52.26 76.41 -66.49
N SER A 203 -51.16 77.11 -66.77
CA SER A 203 -49.80 76.73 -66.36
C SER A 203 -49.66 76.69 -64.83
N TYR A 204 -50.18 77.69 -64.13
CA TYR A 204 -50.22 77.70 -62.67
C TYR A 204 -51.01 76.51 -62.10
N GLY A 205 -52.16 76.18 -62.71
CA GLY A 205 -52.94 74.99 -62.35
C GLY A 205 -52.17 73.68 -62.56
N GLN A 206 -51.36 73.58 -63.61
CA GLN A 206 -50.47 72.42 -63.84
C GLN A 206 -49.34 72.34 -62.82
N VAL A 207 -48.68 73.46 -62.51
CA VAL A 207 -47.63 73.54 -61.48
C VAL A 207 -48.19 73.14 -60.11
N GLN A 208 -49.38 73.61 -59.74
CA GLN A 208 -50.01 73.26 -58.47
C GLN A 208 -50.36 71.77 -58.37
N LYS A 209 -50.82 71.16 -59.46
CA LYS A 209 -51.03 69.69 -59.52
C LYS A 209 -49.71 68.93 -59.39
N SER A 210 -48.66 69.37 -60.09
CA SER A 210 -47.33 68.76 -60.01
C SER A 210 -46.74 68.87 -58.60
N LEU A 211 -46.91 70.01 -57.93
CA LEU A 211 -46.45 70.22 -56.55
C LEU A 211 -47.12 69.24 -55.58
N LYS A 212 -48.44 69.06 -55.66
CA LYS A 212 -49.16 68.07 -54.83
C LYS A 212 -48.65 66.65 -55.02
N VAL A 213 -48.37 66.24 -56.27
CA VAL A 213 -47.81 64.92 -56.57
C VAL A 213 -46.40 64.77 -55.97
N GLN A 214 -45.58 65.82 -56.04
CA GLN A 214 -44.24 65.79 -55.42
C GLN A 214 -44.30 65.71 -53.89
N GLU A 215 -45.22 66.44 -53.24
CA GLU A 215 -45.43 66.35 -51.79
C GLU A 215 -45.85 64.94 -51.36
N GLU A 216 -46.76 64.31 -52.10
CA GLU A 216 -47.21 62.95 -51.80
C GLU A 216 -46.09 61.91 -52.01
N ASN A 217 -45.27 62.09 -53.05
CA ASN A 217 -44.08 61.28 -53.28
C ASN A 217 -43.06 61.43 -52.14
N LEU A 218 -42.80 62.66 -51.67
CA LEU A 218 -41.89 62.93 -50.54
C LEU A 218 -42.39 62.26 -49.25
N ARG A 219 -43.67 62.41 -48.91
CA ARG A 219 -44.26 61.71 -47.76
C ARG A 219 -44.15 60.19 -47.87
N SER A 220 -44.34 59.65 -49.08
CA SER A 220 -44.17 58.21 -49.30
C SER A 220 -42.72 57.75 -49.13
N LEU A 221 -41.75 58.60 -49.46
CA LEU A 221 -40.32 58.32 -49.32
C LEU A 221 -39.89 58.40 -47.86
N GLU A 222 -40.33 59.42 -47.13
CA GLU A 222 -40.11 59.55 -45.67
C GLU A 222 -40.63 58.32 -44.93
N LYS A 223 -41.85 57.87 -45.26
CA LYS A 223 -42.42 56.66 -44.66
C LYS A 223 -41.58 55.41 -44.95
N ARG A 224 -41.09 55.24 -46.19
CA ARG A 224 -40.20 54.11 -46.53
C ARG A 224 -38.87 54.18 -45.79
N PHE A 225 -38.34 55.38 -45.56
CA PHE A 225 -37.12 55.57 -44.81
C PHE A 225 -37.30 55.18 -43.34
N GLU A 226 -38.39 55.65 -42.72
CA GLU A 226 -38.74 55.30 -41.33
C GLU A 226 -38.96 53.78 -41.17
N ASP A 227 -39.67 53.15 -42.11
CA ASP A 227 -39.86 51.69 -42.12
C ASP A 227 -38.53 50.95 -42.30
N SER A 228 -37.61 51.47 -43.11
CA SER A 228 -36.27 50.92 -43.30
C SER A 228 -35.41 51.02 -42.04
N GLU A 229 -35.45 52.15 -41.33
CA GLU A 229 -34.75 52.33 -40.07
C GLU A 229 -35.28 51.39 -38.99
N LYS A 230 -36.61 51.26 -38.87
CA LYS A 230 -37.23 50.29 -37.95
C LYS A 230 -36.81 48.87 -38.26
N LEU A 231 -36.74 48.48 -39.54
CA LEU A 231 -36.28 47.16 -39.95
C LEU A 231 -34.81 46.93 -39.59
N LYS A 232 -33.93 47.91 -39.85
CA LYS A 232 -32.50 47.82 -39.51
C LYS A 232 -32.27 47.75 -38.00
N ALA A 233 -32.99 48.55 -37.21
CA ALA A 233 -32.92 48.52 -35.76
C ALA A 233 -33.33 47.14 -35.22
N LYS A 234 -34.41 46.56 -35.75
CA LYS A 234 -34.85 45.21 -35.40
C LYS A 234 -33.83 44.14 -35.78
N GLN A 235 -33.22 44.24 -36.97
CA GLN A 235 -32.18 43.30 -37.41
C GLN A 235 -30.92 43.39 -36.53
N LEU A 236 -30.50 44.60 -36.14
CA LEU A 236 -29.39 44.81 -35.21
C LEU A 236 -29.69 44.20 -33.85
N GLN A 237 -30.88 44.43 -33.31
CA GLN A 237 -31.32 43.86 -32.04
C GLN A 237 -31.38 42.32 -32.11
N ASP A 238 -31.90 41.75 -33.20
CA ASP A 238 -31.94 40.29 -33.39
C ASP A 238 -30.52 39.69 -33.50
N LEU A 239 -29.58 40.39 -34.14
CA LEU A 239 -28.18 39.99 -34.21
C LEU A 239 -27.50 40.06 -32.84
N GLU A 240 -27.74 41.11 -32.06
CA GLU A 240 -27.23 41.27 -30.71
C GLU A 240 -27.75 40.16 -29.79
N THR A 241 -29.07 39.90 -29.84
CA THR A 241 -29.71 38.82 -29.06
C THR A 241 -29.15 37.44 -29.44
N LYS A 242 -28.79 37.22 -30.71
CA LYS A 242 -28.15 35.98 -31.19
C LYS A 242 -26.66 35.89 -30.87
N ALA A 243 -25.98 37.02 -30.71
CA ALA A 243 -24.56 37.09 -30.39
C ALA A 243 -24.30 36.90 -28.89
N GLN A 244 -25.18 37.41 -28.02
CA GLN A 244 -25.08 37.31 -26.56
C GLN A 244 -24.80 35.87 -26.04
N PRO A 245 -25.59 34.83 -26.39
CA PRO A 245 -25.34 33.48 -25.89
C PRO A 245 -24.03 32.88 -26.43
N LYS A 246 -23.55 33.34 -27.60
CA LYS A 246 -22.25 32.91 -28.13
C LYS A 246 -21.08 33.50 -27.34
N TYR A 247 -21.19 34.75 -26.90
CA TYR A 247 -20.20 35.36 -26.01
C TYR A 247 -20.17 34.68 -24.63
N GLU A 248 -21.34 34.38 -24.06
CA GLU A 248 -21.45 33.64 -22.81
C GLU A 248 -20.83 32.23 -22.94
N SER A 249 -21.12 31.53 -24.05
CA SER A 249 -20.54 30.22 -24.34
C SER A 249 -19.01 30.29 -24.53
N ALA A 250 -18.49 31.32 -25.22
CA ALA A 250 -17.05 31.51 -25.39
C ALA A 250 -16.35 31.79 -24.06
N ASN A 251 -16.95 32.58 -23.17
CA ASN A 251 -16.43 32.85 -21.84
C ASN A 251 -16.45 31.59 -20.95
N ALA A 252 -17.51 30.77 -21.05
CA ALA A 252 -17.58 29.48 -20.36
C ALA A 252 -16.51 28.49 -20.87
N LEU A 253 -16.25 28.46 -22.18
CA LEU A 253 -15.17 27.64 -22.75
C LEU A 253 -13.79 28.15 -22.32
N LYS A 254 -13.60 29.47 -22.21
CA LYS A 254 -12.36 30.06 -21.70
C LYS A 254 -12.11 29.66 -20.24
N SER A 255 -13.11 29.80 -19.37
CA SER A 255 -12.97 29.39 -17.96
C SER A 255 -12.76 27.88 -17.82
N GLN A 256 -13.39 27.07 -18.67
CA GLN A 256 -13.14 25.63 -18.73
C GLN A 256 -11.71 25.31 -19.18
N SER A 257 -11.19 26.02 -20.19
CA SER A 257 -9.81 25.87 -20.67
C SER A 257 -8.77 26.24 -19.60
N GLU A 258 -9.00 27.34 -18.87
CA GLU A 258 -8.17 27.76 -17.75
C GLU A 258 -8.18 26.73 -16.62
N SER A 259 -9.35 26.17 -16.29
CA SER A 259 -9.51 25.08 -15.33
C SER A 259 -8.77 23.80 -15.75
N ILE A 260 -8.92 23.39 -17.01
CA ILE A 260 -8.17 22.25 -17.58
C ILE A 260 -6.67 22.49 -17.51
N THR A 261 -6.21 23.71 -17.80
CA THR A 261 -4.80 24.08 -17.73
C THR A 261 -4.26 24.01 -16.30
N ALA A 262 -5.03 24.47 -15.31
CA ALA A 262 -4.70 24.34 -13.90
C ALA A 262 -4.63 22.87 -13.47
N ASN A 263 -5.61 22.06 -13.86
CA ASN A 263 -5.64 20.61 -13.59
C ASN A 263 -4.44 19.90 -14.21
N TYR A 264 -4.06 20.25 -15.44
CA TYR A 264 -2.87 19.69 -16.10
C TYR A 264 -1.57 20.02 -15.34
N LYS A 265 -1.42 21.28 -14.88
CA LYS A 265 -0.27 21.68 -14.05
C LYS A 265 -0.22 20.92 -12.73
N GLN A 266 -1.38 20.68 -12.12
CA GLN A 266 -1.49 19.87 -10.90
C GLN A 266 -1.08 18.41 -11.16
N ILE A 267 -1.65 17.78 -12.18
CA ILE A 267 -1.32 16.40 -12.58
C ILE A 267 0.19 16.25 -12.85
N ASN A 268 0.80 17.22 -13.54
CA ASN A 268 2.24 17.19 -13.80
C ASN A 268 3.06 17.32 -12.51
N THR A 269 2.59 18.09 -11.54
CA THR A 269 3.22 18.23 -10.22
C THR A 269 3.11 16.92 -9.44
N ASP A 270 1.92 16.32 -9.42
CA ASP A 270 1.67 15.04 -8.76
C ASP A 270 2.49 13.92 -9.39
N PHE A 271 2.62 13.91 -10.72
CA PHE A 271 3.44 12.96 -11.46
C PHE A 271 4.93 13.08 -11.08
N LYS A 272 5.47 14.31 -11.00
CA LYS A 272 6.84 14.53 -10.52
C LYS A 272 7.05 14.03 -9.09
N GLN A 273 6.09 14.26 -8.20
CA GLN A 273 6.16 13.73 -6.84
C GLN A 273 6.12 12.19 -6.82
N LEU A 274 5.32 11.57 -7.69
CA LEU A 274 5.24 10.13 -7.84
C LEU A 274 6.60 9.56 -8.29
N CYS A 275 7.25 10.18 -9.26
CA CYS A 275 8.60 9.79 -9.71
C CYS A 275 9.61 9.84 -8.56
N LEU A 276 9.62 10.93 -7.77
CA LEU A 276 10.52 11.05 -6.61
C LEU A 276 10.26 9.96 -5.56
N LYS A 277 8.98 9.64 -5.29
CA LYS A 277 8.61 8.54 -4.38
C LYS A 277 9.07 7.18 -4.93
N PHE A 278 8.92 6.96 -6.23
CA PHE A 278 9.36 5.74 -6.89
C PHE A 278 10.88 5.56 -6.81
N ASP A 279 11.65 6.61 -7.07
CA ASP A 279 13.12 6.57 -6.95
C ASP A 279 13.56 6.31 -5.51
N LYS A 280 12.90 6.95 -4.54
CA LYS A 280 13.13 6.67 -3.11
C LYS A 280 12.88 5.19 -2.78
N GLN A 281 11.76 4.64 -3.22
CA GLN A 281 11.39 3.25 -2.97
C GLN A 281 12.34 2.27 -3.68
N LYS A 282 12.80 2.59 -4.89
CA LYS A 282 13.82 1.83 -5.60
C LYS A 282 15.13 1.80 -4.81
N LYS A 283 15.55 2.93 -4.24
CA LYS A 283 16.74 3.00 -3.37
C LYS A 283 16.58 2.15 -2.11
N GLU A 284 15.46 2.31 -1.39
CA GLU A 284 15.17 1.53 -0.19
C GLU A 284 15.13 0.01 -0.45
N THR A 285 14.57 -0.39 -1.59
CA THR A 285 14.55 -1.80 -2.02
C THR A 285 15.97 -2.32 -2.28
N THR A 286 16.80 -1.51 -2.94
CA THR A 286 18.21 -1.85 -3.21
C THR A 286 18.98 -2.00 -1.90
N ASP A 287 18.84 -1.04 -0.98
CA ASP A 287 19.49 -1.06 0.33
C ASP A 287 19.08 -2.27 1.17
N ARG A 288 17.77 -2.61 1.17
CA ARG A 288 17.27 -3.84 1.82
C ARG A 288 17.86 -5.10 1.21
N LEU A 289 18.02 -5.16 -0.11
CA LEU A 289 18.62 -6.31 -0.78
C LEU A 289 20.08 -6.50 -0.34
N PHE A 290 20.84 -5.40 -0.26
CA PHE A 290 22.20 -5.40 0.26
C PHE A 290 22.25 -5.88 1.72
N GLN A 291 21.38 -5.37 2.59
CA GLN A 291 21.29 -5.82 3.98
C GLN A 291 20.95 -7.31 4.08
N LEU A 292 20.01 -7.80 3.27
CA LEU A 292 19.62 -9.21 3.24
C LEU A 292 20.80 -10.09 2.83
N SER A 293 21.58 -9.67 1.82
CA SER A 293 22.78 -10.38 1.38
C SER A 293 23.85 -10.44 2.47
N ALA A 294 24.10 -9.32 3.17
CA ALA A 294 25.05 -9.28 4.29
C ALA A 294 24.59 -10.16 5.46
N THR A 295 23.29 -10.16 5.76
CA THR A 295 22.70 -10.99 6.82
C THR A 295 22.81 -12.48 6.47
N ASN A 296 22.55 -12.86 5.22
CA ASN A 296 22.70 -14.25 4.76
C ASN A 296 24.15 -14.73 4.89
N ILE A 297 25.14 -13.89 4.53
CA ILE A 297 26.57 -14.20 4.67
C ILE A 297 26.93 -14.39 6.16
N SER A 298 26.49 -13.48 7.03
CA SER A 298 26.71 -13.57 8.48
C SER A 298 26.06 -14.83 9.07
N THR A 299 24.86 -15.18 8.62
CA THR A 299 24.11 -16.34 9.11
C THR A 299 24.78 -17.64 8.64
N ALA A 300 25.26 -17.70 7.40
CA ALA A 300 26.01 -18.84 6.88
C ALA A 300 27.33 -19.06 7.65
N ALA A 301 28.04 -17.99 7.99
CA ALA A 301 29.25 -18.06 8.82
C ALA A 301 28.95 -18.59 10.23
N TYR A 302 27.87 -18.09 10.85
CA TYR A 302 27.41 -18.57 12.16
C TYR A 302 27.01 -20.06 12.13
N ILE A 303 26.22 -20.49 11.14
CA ILE A 303 25.82 -21.89 10.97
C ILE A 303 27.04 -22.79 10.81
N LYS A 304 28.03 -22.37 10.01
CA LYS A 304 29.28 -23.13 9.82
C LYS A 304 30.06 -23.27 11.13
N GLU A 305 30.08 -22.25 11.98
CA GLU A 305 30.70 -22.32 13.30
C GLU A 305 29.94 -23.26 14.25
N GLN A 306 28.60 -23.25 14.22
CA GLN A 306 27.78 -24.15 15.02
C GLN A 306 27.94 -25.62 14.61
N ILE A 307 28.00 -25.91 13.30
CA ILE A 307 28.30 -27.25 12.79
C ILE A 307 29.66 -27.73 13.32
N LYS A 308 30.67 -26.86 13.35
CA LYS A 308 31.98 -27.19 13.91
C LYS A 308 31.93 -27.51 15.41
N LYS A 309 31.15 -26.75 16.18
CA LYS A 309 30.93 -27.02 17.62
C LYS A 309 30.20 -28.35 17.84
N PHE A 310 29.22 -28.66 16.99
CA PHE A 310 28.47 -29.92 17.04
C PHE A 310 29.38 -31.12 16.77
N GLY A 311 30.25 -31.05 15.76
CA GLY A 311 31.22 -32.13 15.49
C GLY A 311 32.18 -32.39 16.66
N VAL A 312 32.58 -31.35 17.40
CA VAL A 312 33.36 -31.52 18.65
C VAL A 312 32.52 -32.22 19.72
N MET A 313 31.24 -31.93 19.83
CA MET A 313 30.34 -32.57 20.79
C MET A 313 30.11 -34.05 20.45
N GLU A 314 29.89 -34.40 19.18
CA GLU A 314 29.79 -35.78 18.72
C GLU A 314 31.03 -36.60 19.05
N SER A 315 32.23 -36.02 18.86
CA SER A 315 33.48 -36.71 19.23
C SER A 315 33.59 -36.98 20.74
N LYS A 316 33.07 -36.08 21.58
CA LYS A 316 33.03 -36.26 23.03
C LYS A 316 32.01 -37.32 23.44
N LEU A 317 30.84 -37.34 22.81
CA LEU A 317 29.81 -38.37 23.02
C LEU A 317 30.33 -39.76 22.68
N ALA A 318 30.97 -39.93 21.52
CA ALA A 318 31.59 -41.19 21.14
C ALA A 318 32.66 -41.66 22.15
N THR A 319 33.39 -40.73 22.76
CA THR A 319 34.38 -41.03 23.82
C THR A 319 33.70 -41.47 25.11
N ILE A 320 32.56 -40.86 25.47
CA ILE A 320 31.76 -41.24 26.64
C ILE A 320 31.17 -42.63 26.45
N ASP A 321 30.60 -42.93 25.27
CA ASP A 321 30.04 -44.25 24.97
C ASP A 321 31.09 -45.35 25.07
N LYS A 322 32.31 -45.09 24.56
CA LYS A 322 33.44 -46.01 24.71
C LYS A 322 33.76 -46.28 26.18
N LYS A 323 33.85 -45.23 27.01
CA LYS A 323 34.11 -45.36 28.46
C LYS A 323 32.98 -46.10 29.17
N ASN A 324 31.73 -45.87 28.78
CA ASN A 324 30.57 -46.54 29.38
C ASN A 324 30.61 -48.04 29.11
N ASN A 325 30.95 -48.44 27.88
CA ASN A 325 31.12 -49.84 27.52
C ASN A 325 32.25 -50.51 28.31
N ASP A 326 33.38 -49.80 28.50
CA ASP A 326 34.50 -50.30 29.31
C ASP A 326 34.09 -50.51 30.78
N VAL A 327 33.30 -49.59 31.36
CA VAL A 327 32.78 -49.72 32.73
C VAL A 327 31.78 -50.88 32.85
N SER A 328 30.85 -51.02 31.90
CA SER A 328 29.92 -52.16 31.89
C SER A 328 30.64 -53.50 31.85
N SER A 329 31.74 -53.61 31.08
CA SER A 329 32.57 -54.82 31.05
C SER A 329 33.19 -55.14 32.42
N GLN A 330 33.69 -54.12 33.13
CA GLN A 330 34.27 -54.29 34.46
C GLN A 330 33.24 -54.72 35.51
N VAL A 331 32.02 -54.20 35.45
CA VAL A 331 30.93 -54.56 36.38
C VAL A 331 30.54 -56.04 36.23
N VAL A 332 30.46 -56.55 34.99
CA VAL A 332 30.15 -57.97 34.73
C VAL A 332 31.24 -58.91 35.29
N GLN A 333 32.51 -58.52 35.21
CA GLN A 333 33.62 -59.28 35.80
C GLN A 333 33.59 -59.30 37.34
N LEU A 334 33.12 -58.21 37.97
CA LEU A 334 32.97 -58.13 39.42
C LEU A 334 31.82 -59.01 39.93
N LEU A 335 30.67 -58.98 39.26
CA LEU A 335 29.51 -59.80 39.62
C LEU A 335 29.78 -61.30 39.53
N SER A 336 30.51 -61.72 38.48
CA SER A 336 30.91 -63.12 38.31
C SER A 336 31.90 -63.60 39.38
N ARG A 337 32.73 -62.70 39.94
CA ARG A 337 33.60 -63.00 41.09
C ARG A 337 32.83 -63.17 42.40
N ILE A 338 31.82 -62.33 42.65
CA ILE A 338 31.00 -62.39 43.87
C ILE A 338 30.20 -63.70 43.93
N LEU A 339 29.55 -64.09 42.82
CA LEU A 339 28.80 -65.34 42.73
C LEU A 339 29.67 -66.60 42.96
N HIS A 340 30.97 -66.53 42.69
CA HIS A 340 31.90 -67.63 42.93
C HIS A 340 32.37 -67.75 44.38
N LEU A 341 32.17 -66.71 45.20
CA LEU A 341 32.54 -66.69 46.63
C LEU A 341 31.38 -67.14 47.53
N GLU A 342 30.12 -66.91 47.14
CA GLU A 342 28.93 -67.27 47.94
C GLU A 342 28.61 -68.78 48.02
N THR A 343 29.35 -69.64 47.31
CA THR A 343 29.08 -71.10 47.27
C THR A 343 29.99 -71.96 48.15
N LYS A 344 30.81 -71.36 49.03
CA LYS A 344 31.74 -72.10 49.91
C LYS A 344 31.60 -71.88 51.41
N GLU A 345 30.58 -71.16 51.89
CA GLU A 345 30.33 -71.00 53.32
C GLU A 345 29.19 -71.92 53.79
N THR A 346 29.57 -73.09 54.28
CA THR A 346 28.66 -73.98 55.02
C THR A 346 28.44 -73.39 56.41
N HIS A 347 27.39 -72.60 56.58
CA HIS A 347 26.85 -72.26 57.90
C HIS A 347 26.07 -73.47 58.43
N GLU A 348 26.59 -74.13 59.46
CA GLU A 348 25.91 -75.23 60.15
C GLU A 348 25.38 -74.71 61.49
N ALA A 349 24.08 -74.83 61.71
CA ALA A 349 23.44 -74.48 62.97
C ALA A 349 22.14 -75.25 63.16
N PHE A 350 21.82 -75.59 64.41
CA PHE A 350 20.47 -75.97 64.80
C PHE A 350 20.01 -75.22 66.05
N CYS A 351 18.69 -75.06 66.17
CA CYS A 351 17.98 -74.53 67.32
C CYS A 351 16.63 -75.23 67.37
N VAL A 352 16.41 -75.98 68.45
CA VAL A 352 15.18 -76.74 68.69
C VAL A 352 14.62 -76.40 70.08
N GLU A 353 13.29 -76.27 70.16
CA GLU A 353 12.52 -76.05 71.38
C GLU A 353 11.61 -77.23 71.68
N LEU A 354 11.08 -77.30 72.91
CA LEU A 354 10.01 -78.25 73.26
C LEU A 354 8.69 -77.93 72.54
N GLY A 355 8.40 -76.64 72.35
CA GLY A 355 7.23 -76.12 71.65
C GLY A 355 5.89 -76.19 72.39
N GLU A 356 5.74 -77.14 73.30
CA GLU A 356 4.64 -77.18 74.26
C GLU A 356 5.18 -77.50 75.66
N ASN A 357 4.39 -77.21 76.70
CA ASN A 357 4.74 -77.59 78.06
C ASN A 357 4.71 -79.12 78.18
N LEU A 358 5.77 -79.71 78.74
CA LEU A 358 5.94 -81.16 78.81
C LEU A 358 5.92 -81.63 80.27
N GLU A 359 5.04 -82.57 80.61
CA GLU A 359 5.07 -83.29 81.88
C GLU A 359 5.54 -84.73 81.65
N ILE A 360 6.66 -85.13 82.26
CA ILE A 360 7.28 -86.43 82.00
C ILE A 360 8.10 -86.95 83.18
N ASP A 361 8.18 -88.27 83.29
CA ASP A 361 9.15 -88.94 84.15
C ASP A 361 10.46 -89.16 83.38
N VAL A 362 11.56 -88.59 83.87
CA VAL A 362 12.89 -88.73 83.26
C VAL A 362 13.77 -89.58 84.16
N ARG A 363 14.34 -90.67 83.62
CA ARG A 363 15.30 -91.50 84.37
C ARG A 363 16.68 -90.91 84.28
N LYS A 364 17.49 -91.10 85.31
CA LYS A 364 18.90 -90.69 85.33
C LYS A 364 19.66 -91.23 84.11
N ASP A 365 20.54 -90.41 83.56
CA ASP A 365 21.41 -90.71 82.41
C ASP A 365 20.67 -90.98 81.09
N GLN A 366 19.35 -90.81 81.06
CA GLN A 366 18.55 -90.96 79.85
C GLN A 366 18.76 -89.75 78.93
N ILE A 367 19.07 -90.00 77.66
CA ILE A 367 19.07 -88.95 76.62
C ILE A 367 17.67 -88.35 76.55
N PHE A 368 17.61 -87.03 76.45
CA PHE A 368 16.38 -86.26 76.47
C PHE A 368 16.00 -85.84 75.04
N PRO A 369 15.14 -86.60 74.33
CA PRO A 369 14.86 -86.40 72.89
C PRO A 369 13.78 -85.35 72.61
N PHE A 370 13.22 -84.69 73.61
CA PHE A 370 11.94 -83.98 73.46
C PHE A 370 12.03 -82.60 72.80
N PHE A 371 13.23 -82.13 72.44
CA PHE A 371 13.39 -80.90 71.65
C PHE A 371 13.10 -81.18 70.18
N ASN A 372 11.89 -80.87 69.73
CA ASN A 372 11.38 -81.25 68.42
C ASN A 372 10.93 -80.07 67.54
N GLN A 373 10.69 -78.88 68.11
CA GLN A 373 10.25 -77.71 67.35
C GLN A 373 11.44 -76.92 66.82
N ARG A 374 11.66 -76.89 65.52
CA ARG A 374 12.76 -76.12 64.89
C ARG A 374 12.43 -74.64 64.80
N ILE A 375 13.41 -73.78 65.13
CA ILE A 375 13.21 -72.31 65.16
C ILE A 375 14.24 -71.59 64.31
N ASN A 376 13.77 -70.66 63.47
CA ASN A 376 14.58 -69.68 62.74
C ASN A 376 15.83 -70.22 62.03
N LEU A 377 15.71 -71.41 61.43
CA LEU A 377 16.72 -71.95 60.52
C LEU A 377 16.18 -71.89 59.10
N ALA A 378 17.00 -71.46 58.15
CA ALA A 378 16.71 -71.72 56.74
C ALA A 378 16.50 -73.23 56.59
N SER A 379 15.47 -73.64 55.85
CA SER A 379 14.95 -75.02 55.78
C SER A 379 15.98 -76.11 55.44
N SER A 380 17.21 -75.72 55.06
CA SER A 380 18.36 -76.57 54.75
C SER A 380 19.37 -76.80 55.89
N GLN A 381 19.31 -76.07 57.02
CA GLN A 381 20.43 -75.98 57.98
C GLN A 381 20.43 -76.99 59.14
N SER A 382 19.32 -77.69 59.41
CA SER A 382 19.21 -78.60 60.58
C SER A 382 19.40 -80.08 60.26
N LYS A 383 20.24 -80.44 59.28
CA LYS A 383 20.33 -81.84 58.81
C LYS A 383 20.98 -82.79 59.82
N ASN A 384 21.82 -82.27 60.71
CA ASN A 384 22.64 -83.11 61.59
C ASN A 384 22.12 -83.21 63.03
N PHE A 385 20.97 -82.61 63.34
CA PHE A 385 20.25 -82.85 64.59
C PHE A 385 19.06 -83.77 64.34
N ASP A 386 19.05 -84.94 64.97
CA ASP A 386 17.94 -85.88 64.90
C ASP A 386 16.95 -85.62 66.04
N THR A 387 15.79 -85.06 65.70
CA THR A 387 14.71 -84.73 66.63
C THR A 387 14.06 -85.95 67.27
N ASN A 388 14.26 -87.16 66.74
CA ASN A 388 13.71 -88.38 67.35
C ASN A 388 14.61 -88.91 68.46
N THR A 389 15.93 -88.71 68.35
CA THR A 389 16.92 -89.20 69.31
C THR A 389 17.42 -88.11 70.25
N GLY A 390 17.29 -86.84 69.88
CA GLY A 390 17.86 -85.70 70.61
C GLY A 390 19.37 -85.56 70.43
N ILE A 391 19.95 -86.21 69.41
CA ILE A 391 21.39 -86.27 69.18
C ILE A 391 21.77 -85.38 67.99
N TYR A 392 22.75 -84.50 68.21
CA TYR A 392 23.47 -83.80 67.17
C TYR A 392 24.72 -84.57 66.75
N ILE A 393 25.03 -84.62 65.46
CA ILE A 393 26.27 -85.20 64.92
C ILE A 393 27.07 -84.09 64.21
N ALA A 394 28.29 -83.80 64.64
CA ALA A 394 29.09 -82.74 64.02
C ALA A 394 29.46 -83.10 62.56
N PRO A 395 29.10 -82.28 61.55
CA PRO A 395 29.36 -82.61 60.14
C PRO A 395 30.81 -82.39 59.70
N CYS A 396 31.59 -81.65 60.49
CA CYS A 396 32.98 -81.33 60.21
C CYS A 396 33.75 -81.04 61.51
N ASN A 397 35.07 -80.96 61.41
CA ASN A 397 35.91 -80.50 62.50
C ASN A 397 35.73 -78.99 62.68
N GLY A 398 35.56 -78.55 63.92
CA GLY A 398 35.41 -77.13 64.20
C GLY A 398 35.15 -76.81 65.66
N LEU A 399 35.09 -75.50 65.93
CA LEU A 399 34.65 -74.94 67.19
C LEU A 399 33.15 -74.67 67.10
N TYR A 400 32.38 -75.30 67.98
CA TYR A 400 30.93 -75.22 68.05
C TYR A 400 30.51 -74.51 69.34
N LEU A 401 29.48 -73.67 69.27
CA LEU A 401 28.84 -73.08 70.44
C LEU A 401 27.53 -73.80 70.71
N VAL A 402 27.45 -74.49 71.84
CA VAL A 402 26.29 -75.25 72.28
C VAL A 402 25.59 -74.50 73.41
N CYS A 403 24.28 -74.38 73.33
CA CYS A 403 23.46 -73.68 74.32
C CYS A 403 22.26 -74.56 74.73
N LEU A 404 22.11 -74.75 76.04
CA LEU A 404 20.98 -75.44 76.66
C LEU A 404 20.23 -74.46 77.57
N LYS A 405 18.98 -74.22 77.25
CA LYS A 405 18.04 -73.41 78.02
C LYS A 405 16.92 -74.31 78.54
N LEU A 406 16.66 -74.28 79.83
CA LEU A 406 15.62 -75.08 80.47
C LEU A 406 14.75 -74.20 81.33
N GLU A 407 13.44 -74.37 81.18
CA GLU A 407 12.42 -73.70 81.99
C GLU A 407 11.69 -74.77 82.78
N THR A 408 11.68 -74.69 84.11
CA THR A 408 10.97 -75.66 84.97
C THR A 408 9.71 -75.02 85.54
N LEU A 409 8.57 -75.68 85.37
CA LEU A 409 7.24 -75.16 85.79
C LEU A 409 6.79 -75.65 87.17
N ASN A 410 7.57 -76.53 87.79
CA ASN A 410 7.36 -77.04 89.14
C ASN A 410 8.60 -76.80 90.03
N ASP A 411 8.47 -77.04 91.34
CA ASP A 411 9.54 -76.77 92.31
C ASP A 411 10.64 -77.85 92.36
N LEU A 412 10.74 -78.71 91.33
CA LEU A 412 11.80 -79.70 91.26
C LEU A 412 13.14 -79.04 90.93
N LYS A 413 14.16 -79.38 91.72
CA LYS A 413 15.55 -79.02 91.41
C LYS A 413 16.09 -79.96 90.35
N VAL A 414 16.19 -79.48 89.11
CA VAL A 414 16.66 -80.29 87.98
C VAL A 414 18.03 -79.87 87.50
N ILE A 415 18.80 -80.86 87.06
CA ILE A 415 20.10 -80.70 86.43
C ILE A 415 20.09 -81.56 85.17
N PHE A 416 20.35 -80.93 84.04
CA PHE A 416 20.57 -81.62 82.77
C PHE A 416 21.99 -81.36 82.29
N ASN A 417 22.61 -82.41 81.80
CA ASN A 417 23.97 -82.47 81.35
C ASN A 417 23.99 -82.40 79.82
N VAL A 418 24.75 -81.46 79.26
CA VAL A 418 25.18 -81.51 77.86
C VAL A 418 26.39 -82.44 77.80
N CYS A 419 26.27 -83.53 77.05
CA CYS A 419 27.30 -84.52 76.89
C CYS A 419 27.87 -84.50 75.48
N ARG A 420 29.18 -84.66 75.39
CA ARG A 420 29.90 -84.92 74.15
C ARG A 420 30.32 -86.38 74.14
N LYS A 421 30.09 -87.08 73.04
CA LYS A 421 30.56 -88.44 72.85
C LYS A 421 31.37 -88.55 71.57
N ASP A 422 32.64 -88.93 71.70
CA ASP A 422 33.48 -89.28 70.57
C ASP A 422 33.46 -90.81 70.36
N LYS A 423 34.36 -91.33 69.52
CA LYS A 423 34.44 -92.78 69.21
C LYS A 423 34.84 -93.66 70.40
N HIS A 424 35.49 -93.09 71.42
CA HIS A 424 36.14 -93.83 72.50
C HIS A 424 35.62 -93.46 73.88
N ASN A 425 35.14 -92.24 74.08
CA ASN A 425 34.79 -91.69 75.37
C ASN A 425 33.53 -90.81 75.31
N GLU A 426 32.90 -90.66 76.47
CA GLU A 426 31.79 -89.73 76.70
C GLU A 426 32.17 -88.79 77.84
N ASP A 427 32.13 -87.48 77.56
CA ASP A 427 32.51 -86.43 78.49
C ASP A 427 31.34 -85.49 78.77
N LEU A 428 31.29 -84.99 80.01
CA LEU A 428 30.39 -83.93 80.42
C LEU A 428 30.93 -82.58 79.91
N ALA A 429 30.23 -81.96 78.98
CA ALA A 429 30.61 -80.68 78.38
C ALA A 429 30.14 -79.49 79.22
N ALA A 430 28.87 -79.51 79.63
CA ALA A 430 28.25 -78.48 80.46
C ALA A 430 27.05 -79.07 81.21
N PHE A 431 26.50 -78.36 82.17
CA PHE A 431 25.24 -78.73 82.81
C PHE A 431 24.40 -77.49 83.07
N SER A 432 23.09 -77.60 82.88
CA SER A 432 22.12 -76.55 83.19
C SER A 432 21.28 -76.93 84.39
N LYS A 433 21.14 -75.99 85.32
CA LYS A 433 20.49 -76.20 86.62
C LYS A 433 19.31 -75.24 86.82
N CYS A 434 18.13 -75.80 87.06
CA CYS A 434 16.96 -75.05 87.50
C CYS A 434 16.69 -75.36 88.97
N LEU A 435 16.67 -74.33 89.82
CA LEU A 435 16.63 -74.46 91.29
C LEU A 435 15.24 -74.33 91.91
N SER A 436 14.30 -73.72 91.19
CA SER A 436 12.91 -73.54 91.61
C SER A 436 12.03 -73.33 90.39
N LYS A 437 10.72 -73.34 90.64
CA LYS A 437 9.72 -72.99 89.64
C LYS A 437 9.98 -71.61 89.01
N ASP A 438 9.67 -71.50 87.72
CA ASP A 438 9.75 -70.29 86.90
C ASP A 438 11.15 -69.68 86.78
N ILE A 439 12.20 -70.43 87.17
CA ILE A 439 13.60 -70.08 86.91
C ILE A 439 14.06 -70.77 85.62
N ILE A 440 14.66 -69.98 84.74
CA ILE A 440 15.32 -70.48 83.53
C ILE A 440 16.77 -70.81 83.86
N GLY A 441 17.14 -72.08 83.72
CA GLY A 441 18.53 -72.50 83.65
C GLY A 441 19.07 -72.26 82.24
N LEU A 442 20.25 -71.68 82.11
CA LEU A 442 20.88 -71.41 80.82
C LEU A 442 22.38 -71.66 80.94
N ASP A 443 22.89 -72.55 80.08
CA ASP A 443 24.31 -72.81 79.97
C ASP A 443 24.75 -72.82 78.51
N ILE A 444 25.92 -72.20 78.29
CA ILE A 444 26.53 -72.03 76.98
C ILE A 444 27.97 -72.52 77.08
N VAL A 445 28.35 -73.43 76.18
CA VAL A 445 29.69 -74.00 76.14
C VAL A 445 30.22 -74.03 74.71
N ALA A 446 31.50 -73.66 74.57
CA ALA A 446 32.21 -73.84 73.31
C ALA A 446 32.90 -75.21 73.33
N LEU A 447 32.68 -76.01 72.28
CA LEU A 447 33.21 -77.36 72.13
C LEU A 447 33.99 -77.49 70.84
N ASP A 448 35.22 -77.99 70.94
CA ASP A 448 35.95 -78.50 69.80
C ASP A 448 35.39 -79.89 69.46
N LEU A 449 34.64 -79.96 68.36
CA LEU A 449 34.04 -81.21 67.88
C LEU A 449 34.79 -81.66 66.63
N ASN A 450 35.16 -82.94 66.62
CA ASN A 450 35.58 -83.59 65.39
C ASN A 450 34.33 -84.01 64.60
N LYS A 451 34.51 -84.23 63.30
CA LYS A 451 33.50 -84.83 62.47
C LYS A 451 33.02 -86.15 63.08
N ASP A 452 31.71 -86.32 63.10
CA ASP A 452 30.97 -87.45 63.66
C ASP A 452 30.92 -87.53 65.21
N ASP A 453 31.49 -86.56 65.93
CA ASP A 453 31.27 -86.42 67.37
C ASP A 453 29.78 -86.13 67.64
N GLN A 454 29.26 -86.72 68.72
CA GLN A 454 27.86 -86.59 69.11
C GLN A 454 27.70 -85.61 70.27
N VAL A 455 26.65 -84.79 70.23
CA VAL A 455 26.26 -83.91 71.33
C VAL A 455 24.78 -84.11 71.66
N TYR A 456 24.47 -84.32 72.93
CA TYR A 456 23.10 -84.53 73.39
C TYR A 456 22.93 -84.08 74.84
N VAL A 457 21.67 -84.03 75.27
CA VAL A 457 21.28 -83.65 76.64
C VAL A 457 20.80 -84.89 77.38
N ARG A 458 21.22 -85.07 78.64
CA ARG A 458 20.70 -86.12 79.54
C ARG A 458 20.40 -85.58 80.92
N SER A 459 19.48 -86.22 81.64
CA SER A 459 19.21 -85.90 83.04
C SER A 459 20.35 -86.39 83.96
N ASN A 460 20.63 -85.63 85.01
CA ASN A 460 21.62 -86.02 86.02
C ASN A 460 21.04 -86.95 87.12
N ASP A 461 19.72 -86.94 87.31
CA ASP A 461 19.01 -87.73 88.32
C ASP A 461 17.66 -88.22 87.78
N ASN A 462 16.96 -89.03 88.57
CA ASN A 462 15.58 -89.42 88.29
C ASN A 462 14.64 -88.29 88.71
N TYR A 463 13.80 -87.82 87.78
CA TYR A 463 12.79 -86.80 88.02
C TYR A 463 11.40 -87.39 87.73
N LEU A 464 10.56 -87.49 88.77
CA LEU A 464 9.18 -87.93 88.66
C LEU A 464 8.27 -86.70 88.53
N GLY A 465 7.40 -86.68 87.51
CA GLY A 465 6.48 -85.59 87.22
C GLY A 465 7.19 -84.28 86.86
N LEU A 466 8.31 -84.34 86.13
CA LEU A 466 9.03 -83.14 85.70
C LEU A 466 8.17 -82.34 84.71
N GLN A 467 7.91 -81.07 85.03
CA GLN A 467 7.24 -80.13 84.14
C GLN A 467 8.24 -79.14 83.55
N LEU A 468 8.44 -79.20 82.23
CA LEU A 468 9.28 -78.28 81.48
C LEU A 468 8.42 -77.31 80.65
N GLY A 469 8.85 -76.05 80.60
CA GLY A 469 8.20 -74.99 79.84
C GLY A 469 8.54 -75.05 78.36
N ALA A 470 7.58 -74.63 77.52
CA ALA A 470 7.69 -74.62 76.07
C ALA A 470 8.93 -73.87 75.55
N ASN A 471 9.45 -72.88 76.29
CA ASN A 471 10.61 -72.08 75.89
C ASN A 471 11.97 -72.74 76.22
N SER A 472 11.97 -74.00 76.67
CA SER A 472 13.19 -74.78 76.85
C SER A 472 13.75 -75.12 75.47
N SER A 473 15.04 -74.83 75.25
CA SER A 473 15.69 -74.97 73.96
C SER A 473 17.06 -75.62 74.04
N PHE A 474 17.44 -76.30 72.96
CA PHE A 474 18.76 -76.83 72.73
C PHE A 474 19.25 -76.38 71.36
N SER A 475 20.43 -75.79 71.31
CA SER A 475 20.98 -75.21 70.08
C SER A 475 22.48 -75.41 69.97
N CYS A 476 22.96 -75.44 68.73
CA CYS A 476 24.38 -75.53 68.40
C CYS A 476 24.65 -74.73 67.14
N VAL A 477 25.75 -73.96 67.12
CA VAL A 477 26.22 -73.25 65.92
C VAL A 477 27.71 -73.47 65.71
N LEU A 478 28.10 -73.74 64.47
CA LEU A 478 29.50 -73.80 64.08
C LEU A 478 30.08 -72.39 64.00
N LEU A 479 31.05 -72.07 64.87
CA LEU A 479 31.72 -70.76 64.90
C LEU A 479 32.88 -70.70 63.91
N SER A 480 33.69 -71.75 63.85
CA SER A 480 34.86 -71.82 62.97
C SER A 480 35.14 -73.26 62.57
N LYS A 481 35.44 -73.49 61.29
CA LYS A 481 35.96 -74.78 60.80
C LYS A 481 37.47 -74.85 61.03
N PHE A 482 37.96 -76.07 61.29
CA PHE A 482 39.39 -76.37 61.33
C PHE A 482 39.84 -77.11 60.06
#